data_AF-A0A7M7T8R8-F1
#
_entry.id   AF-A0A7M7T8R8-F1
#
_cell.length_a   1.000
_cell.length_b   1.000
_cell.length_c   1.000
_cell.angle_alpha   90.00
_cell.angle_beta   90.00
_cell.angle_gamma   90.00
#
_symmetry.space_group_name_H-M   'P 1'
#
loop_
_entity.id
_entity.type
_entity.pdbx_description
1 polymer ?
#
loop_
_entity_poly.entity_id
_entity_poly.type
_entity_poly.pdbx_seq_one_letter_code
_entity_poly.pdbx_strand_id
1 'polypeptide(L)'
;MNKLSTAGIPCTIKNQNRTIKVYALIACVDTVARAPMNGTSQFNSKYGCDWCLHKGYYYNGSMRYPFENPLSENRNHKMTIEHATQAVQTQKRVFGVKTASPLLNLQNFDIIDGFTPDYMHCYVAGVGKQFTEYIVIILTKTEEDILENIFQKLKVPNQLSRLSRSLKACGKWKAREYENWILYYSITLLSLVLKNHKKILKHWSLLVNALHICLQIDITFADLNYANEMLFKFVAEAEDIYSLTALTYNAHQLLHIVKSIYNWGPLYCHSSYAFEAANHKLLKSIHGAKGVISQIIRYESIERTIQILEKKIYSEYPGISMFFCENLISSLVQKAYKVSNITYINKVQVVSEYLINAHNIPKNSKVYHKIVYGGSLFMTSKKKNKRSCNYYAQLTNGKFVELLHFIINVEAHTEWTICRVIKTKTNKYANIIREVSEMSDEICIKTHDIHKTCVFIEAGDVTYIIPTPNQLFY
;
A
#
# COMPACT_ATOMS: atom_id res chain seq x y z
N MET A 1 14.36 26.31 1.43
CA MET A 1 14.15 25.44 0.25
C MET A 1 14.78 26.01 -1.01
N ASN A 2 14.40 27.21 -1.51
CA ASN A 2 14.96 27.74 -2.76
C ASN A 2 16.50 27.84 -2.79
N LYS A 3 17.15 28.19 -1.68
CA LYS A 3 18.63 28.13 -1.58
C LYS A 3 19.18 26.71 -1.77
N LEU A 4 18.48 25.68 -1.27
CA LEU A 4 18.88 24.27 -1.40
C LEU A 4 18.63 23.72 -2.81
N SER A 5 17.64 24.21 -3.54
CA SER A 5 17.41 23.80 -4.95
C SER A 5 18.36 24.51 -5.92
N THR A 6 18.75 25.75 -5.62
CA THR A 6 19.64 26.55 -6.48
C THR A 6 21.12 26.27 -6.22
N ALA A 7 21.58 26.54 -5.01
CA ALA A 7 22.99 26.42 -4.60
C ALA A 7 23.35 24.98 -4.20
N GLY A 8 22.42 24.26 -3.56
CA GLY A 8 22.67 22.92 -3.04
C GLY A 8 23.55 22.89 -1.79
N ILE A 9 23.91 21.68 -1.38
CA ILE A 9 24.78 21.40 -0.23
C ILE A 9 26.04 20.69 -0.78
N PRO A 10 27.22 21.32 -0.74
CA PRO A 10 28.46 20.64 -1.09
C PRO A 10 28.78 19.58 -0.03
N CYS A 11 29.13 18.38 -0.48
CA CYS A 11 29.51 17.27 0.39
C CYS A 11 30.42 16.29 -0.34
N THR A 12 31.23 15.55 0.42
CA THR A 12 32.06 14.48 -0.12
C THR A 12 31.33 13.15 0.05
N ILE A 13 30.98 12.50 -1.05
CA ILE A 13 30.35 11.16 -1.06
C ILE A 13 31.29 10.21 -1.76
N LYS A 14 31.72 9.15 -1.07
CA LYS A 14 32.68 8.15 -1.60
C LYS A 14 33.95 8.81 -2.16
N ASN A 15 34.55 9.72 -1.40
CA ASN A 15 35.74 10.51 -1.77
C ASN A 15 35.59 11.39 -3.03
N GLN A 16 34.36 11.64 -3.48
CA GLN A 16 34.07 12.57 -4.57
C GLN A 16 33.31 13.78 -4.05
N ASN A 17 33.77 14.98 -4.41
CA ASN A 17 33.04 16.20 -4.14
C ASN A 17 31.78 16.26 -5.02
N ARG A 18 30.62 16.35 -4.38
CA ARG A 18 29.31 16.42 -5.01
C ARG A 18 28.51 17.56 -4.40
N THR A 19 27.62 18.15 -5.18
CA THR A 19 26.64 19.12 -4.69
C THR A 19 25.26 18.49 -4.73
N ILE A 20 24.65 18.30 -3.55
CA ILE A 20 23.29 17.78 -3.45
C ILE A 20 22.30 18.94 -3.57
N LYS A 21 21.41 18.90 -4.55
CA LYS A 21 20.29 19.85 -4.68
C LYS A 21 19.01 19.23 -4.14
N VAL A 22 18.23 20.00 -3.40
CA VAL A 22 16.99 19.53 -2.76
C VAL A 22 15.80 20.29 -3.33
N TYR A 23 14.84 19.56 -3.87
CA TYR A 23 13.63 20.09 -4.48
C TYR A 23 12.41 19.70 -3.66
N ALA A 24 11.48 20.65 -3.48
CA ALA A 24 10.16 20.36 -2.97
C ALA A 24 9.25 20.09 -4.17
N LEU A 25 8.93 18.82 -4.40
CA LEU A 25 8.18 18.38 -5.58
C LEU A 25 6.71 18.10 -5.27
N ILE A 26 6.44 17.49 -4.11
CA ILE A 26 5.11 16.97 -3.75
C ILE A 26 4.73 17.42 -2.34
N ALA A 27 3.47 17.80 -2.18
CA ALA A 27 2.78 18.00 -0.91
C ALA A 27 1.65 16.95 -0.79
N CYS A 28 1.98 15.80 -0.18
CA CYS A 28 1.01 14.76 0.13
C CYS A 28 0.30 15.09 1.45
N VAL A 29 -0.91 15.62 1.36
CA VAL A 29 -1.72 16.01 2.53
C VAL A 29 -3.17 15.61 2.33
N ASP A 30 -3.88 15.40 3.45
CA ASP A 30 -5.32 15.18 3.42
C ASP A 30 -6.07 16.41 2.88
N THR A 31 -7.34 16.23 2.54
CA THR A 31 -8.18 17.27 1.95
C THR A 31 -8.34 18.50 2.84
N VAL A 32 -8.36 18.34 4.18
CA VAL A 32 -8.58 19.44 5.12
C VAL A 32 -7.33 20.31 5.22
N ALA A 33 -6.15 19.69 5.28
CA ALA A 33 -4.85 20.35 5.30
C ALA A 33 -4.47 20.95 3.93
N ARG A 34 -4.94 20.36 2.82
CA ARG A 34 -4.67 20.87 1.47
C ARG A 34 -5.19 22.28 1.23
N ALA A 35 -6.45 22.53 1.60
CA ALA A 35 -7.10 23.81 1.34
C ALA A 35 -6.33 25.04 1.90
N PRO A 36 -5.93 25.09 3.19
CA PRO A 36 -5.15 26.21 3.71
C PRO A 36 -3.74 26.27 3.14
N MET A 37 -3.12 25.14 2.77
CA MET A 37 -1.80 25.14 2.13
C MET A 37 -1.86 25.70 0.70
N ASN A 38 -2.92 25.36 -0.05
CA ASN A 38 -3.10 25.74 -1.45
C ASN A 38 -3.79 27.12 -1.60
N GLY A 39 -4.33 27.68 -0.52
CA GLY A 39 -5.11 28.93 -0.58
C GLY A 39 -6.49 28.73 -1.22
N THR A 40 -6.99 27.50 -1.27
CA THR A 40 -8.27 27.13 -1.89
C THR A 40 -9.39 26.98 -0.86
N SER A 41 -10.61 26.87 -1.36
CA SER A 41 -11.78 26.52 -0.55
C SER A 41 -11.77 25.04 -0.23
N GLN A 42 -12.40 24.67 0.89
CA GLN A 42 -12.51 23.26 1.25
C GLN A 42 -13.46 22.52 0.29
N PHE A 43 -13.38 21.19 0.35
CA PHE A 43 -14.13 20.23 -0.45
C PHE A 43 -15.66 20.43 -0.47
N ASN A 44 -16.21 21.10 0.55
CA ASN A 44 -17.63 21.42 0.69
C ASN A 44 -18.08 22.68 -0.08
N SER A 45 -17.17 23.37 -0.78
CA SER A 45 -17.48 24.54 -1.59
C SER A 45 -17.90 24.18 -3.03
N LYS A 46 -18.59 25.10 -3.71
CA LYS A 46 -19.06 24.90 -5.10
C LYS A 46 -17.92 24.62 -6.09
N TYR A 47 -16.71 25.11 -5.83
CA TYR A 47 -15.52 24.83 -6.63
C TYR A 47 -14.43 24.28 -5.70
N GLY A 48 -14.75 23.19 -5.02
CA GLY A 48 -13.89 22.59 -3.99
C GLY A 48 -12.80 21.67 -4.54
N CYS A 49 -12.87 21.26 -5.80
CA CYS A 49 -11.81 20.47 -6.43
C CYS A 49 -10.56 21.30 -6.68
N ASP A 50 -9.43 20.80 -6.21
CA ASP A 50 -8.11 21.42 -6.38
C ASP A 50 -7.51 21.14 -7.77
N TRP A 51 -8.05 20.19 -8.54
CA TRP A 51 -7.50 19.78 -9.84
C TRP A 51 -8.37 20.13 -11.05
N CYS A 52 -9.64 20.47 -10.86
CA CYS A 52 -10.53 20.89 -11.95
C CYS A 52 -11.50 21.99 -11.53
N LEU A 53 -12.16 22.58 -12.52
CA LEU A 53 -13.17 23.63 -12.36
C LEU A 53 -14.59 23.08 -12.20
N HIS A 54 -14.74 21.78 -11.93
CA HIS A 54 -16.04 21.15 -11.74
C HIS A 54 -16.84 21.85 -10.65
N LYS A 55 -18.04 22.29 -11.01
CA LYS A 55 -18.95 22.99 -10.10
C LYS A 55 -19.80 21.99 -9.32
N GLY A 56 -19.45 21.78 -8.06
CA GLY A 56 -20.21 20.94 -7.14
C GLY A 56 -21.64 21.45 -6.92
N TYR A 57 -22.54 20.50 -6.65
CA TYR A 57 -23.95 20.69 -6.36
C TYR A 57 -24.27 20.31 -4.91
N TYR A 58 -25.03 21.14 -4.20
CA TYR A 58 -25.43 20.84 -2.82
C TYR A 58 -26.66 19.94 -2.80
N TYR A 59 -26.53 18.75 -2.22
CA TYR A 59 -27.58 17.74 -2.19
C TYR A 59 -27.56 16.97 -0.86
N ASN A 60 -28.72 16.81 -0.23
CA ASN A 60 -28.90 16.11 1.05
C ASN A 60 -27.86 16.49 2.12
N GLY A 61 -27.67 17.79 2.35
CA GLY A 61 -26.81 18.29 3.43
C GLY A 61 -25.30 18.27 3.12
N SER A 62 -24.89 18.01 1.88
CA SER A 62 -23.47 17.94 1.52
C SER A 62 -23.20 18.29 0.06
N MET A 63 -21.95 18.64 -0.25
CA MET A 63 -21.51 18.88 -1.62
C MET A 63 -21.34 17.54 -2.36
N ARG A 64 -21.84 17.49 -3.60
CA ARG A 64 -21.73 16.36 -4.53
C ARG A 64 -21.18 16.83 -5.87
N TYR A 65 -20.55 15.93 -6.59
CA TYR A 65 -19.92 16.17 -7.89
C TYR A 65 -20.50 15.19 -8.90
N PRO A 66 -21.70 15.47 -9.46
CA PRO A 66 -22.30 14.67 -10.53
C PRO A 66 -21.29 14.34 -11.63
N PHE A 67 -21.36 13.17 -12.25
CA PHE A 67 -20.45 12.90 -13.36
C PHE A 67 -20.82 13.76 -14.58
N GLU A 68 -19.83 14.35 -15.23
CA GLU A 68 -20.01 15.16 -16.44
C GLU A 68 -19.32 14.51 -17.64
N ASN A 69 -19.96 14.59 -18.80
CA ASN A 69 -19.35 14.22 -20.07
C ASN A 69 -19.74 15.24 -21.15
N PRO A 70 -18.81 16.06 -21.67
CA PRO A 70 -17.37 16.06 -21.38
C PRO A 70 -17.05 16.47 -19.94
N LEU A 71 -15.89 16.04 -19.44
CA LEU A 71 -15.41 16.48 -18.13
C LEU A 71 -15.16 17.99 -18.10
N SER A 72 -15.39 18.59 -16.93
CA SER A 72 -14.95 19.94 -16.61
C SER A 72 -13.44 20.16 -16.84
N GLU A 73 -13.09 21.40 -17.19
CA GLU A 73 -11.72 21.80 -17.45
C GLU A 73 -10.80 21.58 -16.22
N ASN A 74 -9.61 21.05 -16.47
CA ASN A 74 -8.59 20.88 -15.44
C ASN A 74 -7.94 22.21 -15.07
N ARG A 75 -7.60 22.35 -13.79
CA ARG A 75 -6.75 23.43 -13.33
C ARG A 75 -5.32 23.23 -13.81
N ASN A 76 -4.62 24.33 -14.00
CA ASN A 76 -3.18 24.33 -14.23
C ASN A 76 -2.52 25.44 -13.41
N HIS A 77 -1.19 25.41 -13.36
CA HIS A 77 -0.40 26.34 -12.57
C HIS A 77 -0.70 27.81 -12.87
N LYS A 78 -0.64 28.17 -14.16
CA LYS A 78 -0.82 29.55 -14.63
C LYS A 78 -2.21 30.08 -14.29
N MET A 79 -3.25 29.34 -14.67
CA MET A 79 -4.64 29.69 -14.37
C MET A 79 -4.87 29.85 -12.86
N THR A 80 -4.26 29.00 -12.04
CA THR A 80 -4.41 29.08 -10.59
C THR A 80 -3.74 30.32 -10.01
N ILE A 81 -2.60 30.75 -10.55
CA ILE A 81 -1.96 32.03 -10.19
C ILE A 81 -2.85 33.20 -10.57
N GLU A 82 -3.46 33.18 -11.77
CA GLU A 82 -4.39 34.23 -12.22
C GLU A 82 -5.60 34.33 -11.28
N HIS A 83 -6.23 33.19 -10.96
CA HIS A 83 -7.32 33.12 -10.01
C HIS A 83 -6.92 33.61 -8.61
N ALA A 84 -5.73 33.25 -8.13
CA ALA A 84 -5.23 33.70 -6.84
C ALA A 84 -4.96 35.21 -6.81
N THR A 85 -4.39 35.75 -7.89
CA THR A 85 -4.15 37.19 -8.06
C THR A 85 -5.46 37.96 -8.01
N GLN A 86 -6.45 37.52 -8.78
CA GLN A 86 -7.78 38.14 -8.78
C GLN A 86 -8.46 38.00 -7.42
N ALA A 87 -8.33 36.85 -6.74
CA ALA A 87 -8.91 36.65 -5.42
C ALA A 87 -8.33 37.60 -4.37
N VAL A 88 -7.02 37.82 -4.39
CA VAL A 88 -6.33 38.77 -3.50
C VAL A 88 -6.73 40.22 -3.83
N GLN A 89 -6.77 40.60 -5.11
CA GLN A 89 -7.13 41.96 -5.51
C GLN A 89 -8.59 42.31 -5.19
N THR A 90 -9.51 41.38 -5.45
CA THR A 90 -10.96 41.62 -5.29
C THR A 90 -11.48 41.26 -3.92
N GLN A 91 -10.69 40.57 -3.08
CA GLN A 91 -11.12 39.99 -1.80
C GLN A 91 -12.34 39.06 -1.94
N LYS A 92 -12.50 38.46 -3.13
CA LYS A 92 -13.60 37.53 -3.46
C LYS A 92 -13.02 36.21 -3.94
N ARG A 93 -13.78 35.13 -3.75
CA ARG A 93 -13.37 33.80 -4.22
C ARG A 93 -13.49 33.71 -5.73
N VAL A 94 -12.46 33.20 -6.39
CA VAL A 94 -12.42 33.00 -7.85
C VAL A 94 -12.27 31.50 -8.11
N PHE A 95 -13.33 30.87 -8.61
CA PHE A 95 -13.40 29.42 -8.81
C PHE A 95 -12.83 28.63 -7.61
N GLY A 96 -13.23 29.00 -6.40
CA GLY A 96 -12.79 28.33 -5.18
C GLY A 96 -11.44 28.79 -4.62
N VAL A 97 -10.59 29.48 -5.39
CA VAL A 97 -9.35 30.09 -4.87
C VAL A 97 -9.71 31.28 -3.98
N LYS A 98 -9.12 31.34 -2.78
CA LYS A 98 -9.37 32.38 -1.76
C LYS A 98 -8.20 33.36 -1.64
N THR A 99 -6.98 32.88 -1.79
CA THR A 99 -5.75 33.67 -1.61
C THR A 99 -4.59 33.00 -2.34
N ALA A 100 -3.46 33.69 -2.44
CA ALA A 100 -2.22 33.12 -2.96
C ALA A 100 -1.59 32.16 -1.95
N SER A 101 -1.25 30.94 -2.40
CA SER A 101 -0.49 29.99 -1.59
C SER A 101 0.94 30.47 -1.36
N PRO A 102 1.48 30.37 -0.14
CA PRO A 102 2.91 30.57 0.11
C PRO A 102 3.82 29.64 -0.71
N LEU A 103 3.31 28.47 -1.13
CA LEU A 103 4.06 27.48 -1.91
C LEU A 103 4.35 27.96 -3.35
N LEU A 104 3.63 28.97 -3.86
CA LEU A 104 3.95 29.61 -5.13
C LEU A 104 5.36 30.22 -5.16
N ASN A 105 5.94 30.49 -3.98
CA ASN A 105 7.31 31.00 -3.89
C ASN A 105 8.38 29.93 -4.11
N LEU A 106 8.02 28.64 -4.22
CA LEU A 106 8.98 27.55 -4.45
C LEU A 106 9.27 27.40 -5.95
N GLN A 107 10.55 27.57 -6.35
CA GLN A 107 10.96 27.69 -7.76
C GLN A 107 10.74 26.46 -8.65
N ASN A 108 10.31 25.32 -8.10
CA ASN A 108 10.09 24.07 -8.83
C ASN A 108 8.83 23.32 -8.35
N PHE A 109 7.93 24.02 -7.65
CA PHE A 109 6.70 23.43 -7.16
C PHE A 109 5.54 23.85 -8.05
N ASP A 110 4.85 22.87 -8.63
CA ASP A 110 3.61 23.13 -9.35
C ASP A 110 2.45 23.20 -8.35
N ILE A 111 1.71 24.30 -8.33
CA ILE A 111 0.61 24.48 -7.36
C ILE A 111 -0.59 23.56 -7.58
N ILE A 112 -0.72 22.93 -8.75
CA ILE A 112 -1.75 21.92 -9.04
C ILE A 112 -1.14 20.54 -8.99
N ASP A 113 -0.12 20.30 -9.82
CA ASP A 113 0.45 18.96 -9.98
C ASP A 113 1.31 18.57 -8.78
N GLY A 114 1.83 19.53 -8.00
CA GLY A 114 2.56 19.27 -6.75
C GLY A 114 1.68 18.81 -5.60
N PHE A 115 0.35 18.85 -5.73
CA PHE A 115 -0.57 18.22 -4.79
C PHE A 115 -1.15 16.94 -5.36
N THR A 116 -1.17 15.89 -4.56
CA THR A 116 -1.69 14.57 -4.97
C THR A 116 -2.94 14.20 -4.17
N PRO A 117 -3.92 13.50 -4.77
CA PRO A 117 -4.96 12.87 -3.97
C PRO A 117 -4.31 11.79 -3.12
N ASP A 118 -4.36 11.95 -1.80
CA ASP A 118 -3.75 10.97 -0.89
C ASP A 118 -4.50 9.64 -0.97
N TYR A 119 -3.79 8.61 -1.39
CA TYR A 119 -4.29 7.24 -1.52
C TYR A 119 -5.01 6.74 -0.26
N MET A 120 -4.45 6.99 0.92
CA MET A 120 -4.99 6.47 2.18
C MET A 120 -6.36 7.10 2.51
N HIS A 121 -6.45 8.43 2.51
CA HIS A 121 -7.66 9.14 2.88
C HIS A 121 -8.70 9.20 1.75
N CYS A 122 -8.27 9.35 0.50
CA CYS A 122 -9.17 9.45 -0.65
C CYS A 122 -9.69 8.07 -1.07
N TYR A 123 -8.78 7.20 -1.49
CA TYR A 123 -9.14 5.95 -2.15
C TYR A 123 -9.62 4.91 -1.14
N VAL A 124 -8.86 4.70 -0.05
CA VAL A 124 -9.11 3.62 0.90
C VAL A 124 -10.14 4.01 1.96
N ALA A 125 -9.81 4.98 2.82
CA ALA A 125 -10.66 5.38 3.95
C ALA A 125 -11.83 6.28 3.53
N GLY A 126 -11.78 6.83 2.31
CA GLY A 126 -12.84 7.62 1.71
C GLY A 126 -13.78 6.75 0.88
N VAL A 127 -13.41 6.51 -0.39
CA VAL A 127 -14.24 5.75 -1.35
C VAL A 127 -14.42 4.31 -0.90
N GLY A 128 -13.32 3.60 -0.60
CA GLY A 128 -13.36 2.20 -0.22
C GLY A 128 -14.28 1.94 0.98
N LYS A 129 -14.20 2.80 2.00
CA LYS A 129 -15.12 2.80 3.14
C LYS A 129 -16.57 3.03 2.71
N GLN A 130 -16.84 4.16 2.04
CA GLN A 130 -18.18 4.57 1.68
C GLN A 130 -18.93 3.48 0.88
N PHE A 131 -18.27 2.95 -0.15
CA PHE A 131 -18.89 1.95 -1.03
C PHE A 131 -18.97 0.57 -0.36
N THR A 132 -18.06 0.23 0.55
CA THR A 132 -18.20 -0.97 1.39
C THR A 132 -19.44 -0.87 2.27
N GLU A 133 -19.70 0.30 2.88
CA GLU A 133 -20.90 0.51 3.70
C GLU A 133 -22.19 0.38 2.88
N TYR A 134 -22.24 0.93 1.66
CA TYR A 134 -23.38 0.70 0.76
C TYR A 134 -23.59 -0.77 0.41
N ILE A 135 -22.51 -1.50 0.14
CA ILE A 135 -22.58 -2.93 -0.16
C ILE A 135 -23.07 -3.73 1.06
N VAL A 136 -22.61 -3.41 2.26
CA VAL A 136 -23.01 -4.13 3.49
C VAL A 136 -24.50 -3.91 3.80
N ILE A 137 -25.03 -2.70 3.58
CA ILE A 137 -26.45 -2.38 3.85
C ILE A 137 -27.42 -3.26 3.06
N ILE A 138 -27.05 -3.68 1.85
CA ILE A 138 -27.93 -4.50 1.00
C ILE A 138 -27.84 -6.00 1.30
N LEU A 139 -26.90 -6.44 2.14
CA LEU A 139 -26.74 -7.85 2.47
C LEU A 139 -27.89 -8.33 3.36
N THR A 140 -28.41 -9.50 3.05
CA THR A 140 -29.32 -10.25 3.92
C THR A 140 -28.57 -10.82 5.12
N LYS A 141 -29.30 -11.18 6.18
CA LYS A 141 -28.68 -11.78 7.37
C LYS A 141 -27.91 -13.06 7.06
N THR A 142 -28.47 -13.90 6.20
CA THR A 142 -27.84 -15.14 5.74
C THR A 142 -26.51 -14.87 5.03
N GLU A 143 -26.47 -13.86 4.17
CA GLU A 143 -25.25 -13.46 3.47
C GLU A 143 -24.18 -12.93 4.43
N GLU A 144 -24.57 -12.08 5.40
CA GLU A 144 -23.65 -11.62 6.44
C GLU A 144 -23.02 -12.78 7.23
N ASP A 145 -23.82 -13.78 7.60
CA ASP A 145 -23.35 -14.91 8.41
C ASP A 145 -22.43 -15.85 7.59
N ILE A 146 -22.67 -16.00 6.28
CA ILE A 146 -21.73 -16.66 5.36
C ILE A 146 -20.37 -15.94 5.39
N LEU A 147 -20.37 -14.62 5.26
CA LEU A 147 -19.13 -13.83 5.25
C LEU A 147 -18.41 -13.91 6.60
N GLU A 148 -19.14 -13.80 7.71
CA GLU A 148 -18.57 -13.89 9.06
C GLU A 148 -17.84 -15.23 9.29
N ASN A 149 -18.46 -16.33 8.87
CA ASN A 149 -17.86 -17.67 8.97
C ASN A 149 -16.54 -17.80 8.17
N ILE A 150 -16.46 -17.14 7.01
CA ILE A 150 -15.24 -17.11 6.21
C ILE A 150 -14.18 -16.23 6.89
N PHE A 151 -14.55 -15.02 7.34
CA PHE A 151 -13.65 -14.07 8.00
C PHE A 151 -12.92 -14.67 9.21
N GLN A 152 -13.62 -15.48 10.02
CA GLN A 152 -13.01 -16.14 11.19
C GLN A 152 -11.91 -17.15 10.83
N LYS A 153 -11.97 -17.70 9.61
CA LYS A 153 -11.02 -18.72 9.11
C LYS A 153 -9.91 -18.10 8.25
N LEU A 154 -10.01 -16.82 7.88
CA LEU A 154 -9.02 -16.16 7.04
C LEU A 154 -7.63 -16.19 7.68
N LYS A 155 -6.65 -16.56 6.86
CA LYS A 155 -5.22 -16.44 7.16
C LYS A 155 -4.61 -15.53 6.11
N VAL A 156 -3.68 -14.70 6.54
CA VAL A 156 -3.01 -13.74 5.64
C VAL A 156 -1.51 -13.77 5.84
N PRO A 157 -0.71 -13.45 4.82
CA PRO A 157 0.71 -13.25 5.00
C PRO A 157 0.96 -12.17 6.06
N ASN A 158 1.99 -12.36 6.89
CA ASN A 158 2.38 -11.38 7.90
C ASN A 158 2.62 -9.98 7.31
N GLN A 159 3.04 -9.92 6.04
CA GLN A 159 3.23 -8.70 5.28
C GLN A 159 2.02 -7.81 5.40
N LEU A 160 0.79 -8.31 5.22
CA LEU A 160 -0.43 -7.49 5.25
C LEU A 160 -0.66 -6.73 6.56
N SER A 161 0.17 -6.97 7.60
CA SER A 161 0.32 -6.24 8.88
C SER A 161 -0.87 -6.36 9.83
N ARG A 162 -2.09 -6.45 9.28
CA ARG A 162 -3.33 -6.47 10.04
C ARG A 162 -4.41 -7.25 9.29
N LEU A 163 -4.92 -8.29 9.95
CA LEU A 163 -6.17 -8.93 9.51
C LEU A 163 -7.31 -7.91 9.64
N SER A 164 -8.13 -7.79 8.61
CA SER A 164 -9.38 -7.03 8.70
C SER A 164 -10.32 -7.74 9.67
N ARG A 165 -10.93 -6.98 10.58
CA ARG A 165 -12.05 -7.47 11.39
C ARG A 165 -13.21 -7.87 10.48
N SER A 166 -14.23 -8.51 11.03
CA SER A 166 -15.40 -8.88 10.23
C SER A 166 -16.17 -7.66 9.71
N LEU A 167 -16.98 -7.87 8.67
CA LEU A 167 -17.76 -6.81 8.01
C LEU A 167 -18.77 -6.15 8.94
N LYS A 168 -19.25 -6.83 9.98
CA LYS A 168 -20.12 -6.24 11.02
C LYS A 168 -19.43 -5.08 11.76
N ALA A 169 -18.11 -5.07 11.81
CA ALA A 169 -17.31 -4.01 12.41
C ALA A 169 -16.73 -3.02 11.38
N CYS A 170 -17.14 -3.08 10.11
CA CYS A 170 -16.51 -2.32 9.04
C CYS A 170 -16.50 -0.81 9.30
N GLY A 171 -17.56 -0.22 9.83
CA GLY A 171 -17.60 1.22 10.16
C GLY A 171 -16.52 1.69 11.16
N LYS A 172 -15.86 0.76 11.89
CA LYS A 172 -14.74 1.03 12.81
C LYS A 172 -13.37 0.58 12.27
N TRP A 173 -13.30 0.09 11.03
CA TRP A 173 -12.05 -0.33 10.40
C TRP A 173 -11.07 0.84 10.23
N LYS A 174 -9.78 0.55 10.40
CA LYS A 174 -8.72 1.49 10.04
C LYS A 174 -8.44 1.43 8.54
N ALA A 175 -7.76 2.44 7.99
CA ALA A 175 -7.39 2.48 6.57
C ALA A 175 -6.73 1.18 6.09
N ARG A 176 -5.76 0.63 6.83
CA ARG A 176 -5.10 -0.65 6.49
C ARG A 176 -6.06 -1.85 6.41
N GLU A 177 -7.14 -1.86 7.18
CA GLU A 177 -8.15 -2.94 7.09
C GLU A 177 -9.04 -2.77 5.86
N TYR A 178 -9.38 -1.54 5.48
CA TYR A 178 -10.07 -1.27 4.22
C TYR A 178 -9.17 -1.59 3.02
N GLU A 179 -7.89 -1.25 3.06
CA GLU A 179 -6.92 -1.58 2.01
C GLU A 179 -6.87 -3.09 1.78
N ASN A 180 -6.71 -3.87 2.85
CA ASN A 180 -6.68 -5.32 2.77
C ASN A 180 -8.01 -5.91 2.27
N TRP A 181 -9.14 -5.31 2.68
CA TRP A 181 -10.45 -5.67 2.17
C TRP A 181 -10.56 -5.45 0.66
N ILE A 182 -10.22 -4.26 0.17
CA ILE A 182 -10.30 -3.90 -1.25
C ILE A 182 -9.40 -4.81 -2.07
N LEU A 183 -8.12 -4.94 -1.69
CA LEU A 183 -7.12 -5.65 -2.49
C LEU A 183 -7.32 -7.16 -2.51
N TYR A 184 -7.71 -7.79 -1.40
CA TYR A 184 -7.57 -9.24 -1.27
C TYR A 184 -8.87 -9.98 -1.02
N TYR A 185 -9.78 -9.42 -0.23
CA TYR A 185 -10.94 -10.18 0.27
C TYR A 185 -12.22 -9.86 -0.51
N SER A 186 -12.40 -8.60 -0.90
CA SER A 186 -13.71 -8.07 -1.25
C SER A 186 -14.34 -8.80 -2.45
N ILE A 187 -13.63 -8.91 -3.58
CA ILE A 187 -14.18 -9.57 -4.77
C ILE A 187 -14.45 -11.05 -4.53
N THR A 188 -13.54 -11.77 -3.88
CA THR A 188 -13.71 -13.20 -3.61
C THR A 188 -14.92 -13.44 -2.72
N LEU A 189 -15.05 -12.68 -1.63
CA LEU A 189 -16.12 -12.85 -0.65
C LEU A 189 -17.47 -12.33 -1.19
N LEU A 190 -17.50 -11.14 -1.78
CA LEU A 190 -18.73 -10.57 -2.35
C LEU A 190 -19.26 -11.39 -3.52
N SER A 191 -18.40 -12.09 -4.27
CA SER A 191 -18.85 -12.98 -5.35
C SER A 191 -19.68 -14.17 -4.88
N LEU A 192 -19.55 -14.56 -3.62
CA LEU A 192 -20.33 -15.65 -3.02
C LEU A 192 -21.74 -15.21 -2.64
N VAL A 193 -21.88 -13.97 -2.19
CA VAL A 193 -23.14 -13.45 -1.63
C VAL A 193 -23.91 -12.57 -2.62
N LEU A 194 -23.24 -11.72 -3.41
CA LEU A 194 -23.89 -10.79 -4.34
C LEU A 194 -24.35 -11.46 -5.66
N LYS A 195 -24.81 -12.71 -5.63
CA LYS A 195 -25.27 -13.45 -6.82
C LYS A 195 -26.42 -12.74 -7.53
N ASN A 196 -27.30 -12.09 -6.76
CA ASN A 196 -28.45 -11.32 -7.25
C ASN A 196 -28.11 -9.84 -7.55
N HIS A 197 -26.95 -9.36 -7.10
CA HIS A 197 -26.51 -7.96 -7.23
C HIS A 197 -25.27 -7.82 -8.13
N LYS A 198 -25.29 -8.49 -9.30
CA LYS A 198 -24.13 -8.55 -10.22
C LYS A 198 -23.65 -7.18 -10.68
N LYS A 199 -24.54 -6.18 -10.82
CA LYS A 199 -24.18 -4.80 -11.21
C LYS A 199 -23.25 -4.16 -10.17
N ILE A 200 -23.58 -4.29 -8.89
CA ILE A 200 -22.79 -3.78 -7.77
C ILE A 200 -21.41 -4.46 -7.72
N LEU A 201 -21.35 -5.77 -7.90
CA LEU A 201 -20.06 -6.49 -7.88
C LEU A 201 -19.17 -6.11 -9.07
N LYS A 202 -19.73 -5.95 -10.27
CA LYS A 202 -18.99 -5.47 -11.45
C LYS A 202 -18.49 -4.04 -11.25
N HIS A 203 -19.32 -3.18 -10.68
CA HIS A 203 -18.94 -1.80 -10.36
C HIS A 203 -17.80 -1.77 -9.34
N TRP A 204 -17.93 -2.48 -8.22
CA TRP A 204 -16.88 -2.62 -7.22
C TRP A 204 -15.57 -3.18 -7.79
N SER A 205 -15.65 -4.12 -8.75
CA SER A 205 -14.44 -4.65 -9.40
C SER A 205 -13.63 -3.62 -10.18
N LEU A 206 -14.25 -2.54 -10.69
CA LEU A 206 -13.52 -1.45 -11.35
C LEU A 206 -12.55 -0.80 -10.36
N LEU A 207 -13.04 -0.47 -9.16
CA LEU A 207 -12.24 0.14 -8.10
C LEU A 207 -11.12 -0.79 -7.62
N VAL A 208 -11.41 -2.08 -7.46
CA VAL A 208 -10.42 -3.07 -7.00
C VAL A 208 -9.31 -3.28 -8.04
N ASN A 209 -9.67 -3.50 -9.31
CA ASN A 209 -8.69 -3.73 -10.37
C ASN A 209 -7.83 -2.48 -10.63
N ALA A 210 -8.44 -1.29 -10.64
CA ALA A 210 -7.69 -0.04 -10.77
C ALA A 210 -6.68 0.12 -9.62
N LEU A 211 -7.07 -0.21 -8.38
CA LEU A 211 -6.16 -0.06 -7.25
C LEU A 211 -4.95 -1.00 -7.34
N HIS A 212 -5.17 -2.24 -7.78
CA HIS A 212 -4.07 -3.19 -7.99
C HIS A 212 -3.04 -2.66 -8.97
N ILE A 213 -3.47 -2.08 -10.09
CA ILE A 213 -2.59 -1.44 -11.07
C ILE A 213 -1.87 -0.25 -10.44
N CYS A 214 -2.60 0.65 -9.78
CA CYS A 214 -2.04 1.87 -9.19
C CYS A 214 -0.97 1.63 -8.11
N LEU A 215 -0.87 0.41 -7.58
CA LEU A 215 0.08 -0.01 -6.54
C LEU A 215 1.21 -0.92 -7.06
N GLN A 216 1.27 -1.21 -8.35
CA GLN A 216 2.38 -1.99 -8.91
C GLN A 216 3.70 -1.22 -8.83
N ILE A 217 4.81 -1.94 -8.87
CA ILE A 217 6.15 -1.34 -8.90
C ILE A 217 6.41 -0.75 -10.29
N ASP A 218 6.15 -1.54 -11.32
CA ASP A 218 6.27 -1.15 -12.71
C ASP A 218 4.87 -0.98 -13.30
N ILE A 219 4.53 0.24 -13.75
CA ILE A 219 3.23 0.57 -14.34
C ILE A 219 3.49 1.12 -15.74
N THR A 220 2.96 0.45 -16.78
CA THR A 220 3.08 0.93 -18.16
C THR A 220 2.03 2.00 -18.48
N PHE A 221 2.20 2.73 -19.58
CA PHE A 221 1.16 3.67 -20.04
C PHE A 221 -0.16 2.96 -20.38
N ALA A 222 -0.11 1.73 -20.88
CA ALA A 222 -1.32 0.94 -21.13
C ALA A 222 -2.04 0.59 -19.83
N ASP A 223 -1.29 0.21 -18.79
CA ASP A 223 -1.85 -0.06 -17.46
C ASP A 223 -2.50 1.20 -16.87
N LEU A 224 -1.83 2.37 -16.99
CA LEU A 224 -2.38 3.65 -16.54
C LEU A 224 -3.67 4.02 -17.26
N ASN A 225 -3.72 3.86 -18.58
CA ASN A 225 -4.92 4.13 -19.37
C ASN A 225 -6.08 3.22 -18.93
N TYR A 226 -5.81 1.92 -18.73
CA TYR A 226 -6.82 0.98 -18.27
C TYR A 226 -7.31 1.29 -16.85
N ALA A 227 -6.41 1.65 -15.93
CA ALA A 227 -6.79 2.13 -14.61
C ALA A 227 -7.65 3.40 -14.69
N ASN A 228 -7.32 4.32 -15.58
CA ASN A 228 -8.07 5.56 -15.79
C ASN A 228 -9.49 5.27 -16.26
N GLU A 229 -9.64 4.44 -17.30
CA GLU A 229 -10.94 4.02 -17.82
C GLU A 229 -11.81 3.37 -16.74
N MET A 230 -11.23 2.48 -15.92
CA MET A 230 -11.95 1.85 -14.80
C MET A 230 -12.41 2.86 -13.75
N LEU A 231 -11.57 3.82 -13.35
CA LEU A 231 -11.93 4.84 -12.37
C LEU A 231 -12.99 5.81 -12.91
N PHE A 232 -12.87 6.21 -14.18
CA PHE A 232 -13.87 7.04 -14.85
C PHE A 232 -15.23 6.33 -14.90
N LYS A 233 -15.23 5.07 -15.34
CA LYS A 233 -16.44 4.25 -15.39
C LYS A 233 -17.05 4.04 -14.00
N PHE A 234 -16.21 3.83 -12.98
CA PHE A 234 -16.66 3.71 -11.59
C PHE A 234 -17.40 4.97 -11.14
N VAL A 235 -16.86 6.16 -11.38
CA VAL A 235 -17.51 7.42 -11.00
C VAL A 235 -18.78 7.65 -11.83
N ALA A 236 -18.74 7.41 -13.14
CA ALA A 236 -19.87 7.59 -14.04
C ALA A 236 -21.09 6.72 -13.68
N GLU A 237 -20.86 5.47 -13.29
CA GLU A 237 -21.95 4.53 -12.96
C GLU A 237 -22.45 4.65 -11.51
N ALA A 238 -21.75 5.39 -10.64
CA ALA A 238 -22.04 5.39 -9.20
C ALA A 238 -23.41 5.99 -8.87
N GLU A 239 -23.83 7.05 -9.55
CA GLU A 239 -25.14 7.68 -9.32
C GLU A 239 -26.29 6.73 -9.67
N ASP A 240 -26.22 6.07 -10.82
CA ASP A 240 -27.24 5.11 -11.27
C ASP A 240 -27.34 3.87 -10.38
N ILE A 241 -26.27 3.52 -9.66
CA ILE A 241 -26.23 2.32 -8.81
C ILE A 241 -26.63 2.65 -7.37
N TYR A 242 -26.23 3.81 -6.84
CA TYR A 242 -26.33 4.12 -5.41
C TYR A 242 -27.11 5.39 -5.08
N SER A 243 -27.37 6.27 -6.06
CA SER A 243 -27.82 7.68 -5.98
C SER A 243 -26.69 8.72 -6.01
N LEU A 244 -27.08 9.96 -6.27
CA LEU A 244 -26.24 11.16 -6.22
C LEU A 244 -25.47 11.31 -4.89
N THR A 245 -25.93 10.70 -3.80
CA THR A 245 -25.20 10.70 -2.52
C THR A 245 -23.84 10.01 -2.59
N ALA A 246 -23.65 9.08 -3.54
CA ALA A 246 -22.41 8.37 -3.75
C ALA A 246 -21.28 9.24 -4.33
N LEU A 247 -21.64 10.30 -5.06
CA LEU A 247 -20.71 11.19 -5.76
C LEU A 247 -20.12 12.26 -4.82
N THR A 248 -19.40 11.78 -3.79
CA THR A 248 -18.69 12.61 -2.83
C THR A 248 -17.42 13.22 -3.44
N TYR A 249 -16.82 14.19 -2.74
CA TYR A 249 -15.52 14.72 -3.12
C TYR A 249 -14.43 13.64 -3.24
N ASN A 250 -14.43 12.63 -2.37
CA ASN A 250 -13.49 11.52 -2.46
C ASN A 250 -13.72 10.66 -3.71
N ALA A 251 -14.98 10.42 -4.10
CA ALA A 251 -15.29 9.74 -5.36
C ALA A 251 -14.82 10.56 -6.57
N HIS A 252 -15.03 11.89 -6.54
CA HIS A 252 -14.58 12.79 -7.61
C HIS A 252 -13.05 12.81 -7.77
N GLN A 253 -12.31 12.79 -6.65
CA GLN A 253 -10.85 12.74 -6.67
C GLN A 253 -10.26 11.52 -7.40
N LEU A 254 -11.02 10.43 -7.57
CA LEU A 254 -10.57 9.26 -8.35
C LEU A 254 -10.22 9.62 -9.79
N LEU A 255 -10.89 10.62 -10.37
CA LEU A 255 -10.62 11.11 -11.73
C LEU A 255 -9.24 11.77 -11.88
N HIS A 256 -8.56 12.06 -10.77
CA HIS A 256 -7.25 12.71 -10.74
C HIS A 256 -6.11 11.79 -10.28
N ILE A 257 -6.43 10.55 -9.85
CA ILE A 257 -5.45 9.59 -9.34
C ILE A 257 -4.42 9.20 -10.39
N VAL A 258 -4.85 8.86 -11.61
CA VAL A 258 -3.93 8.40 -12.66
C VAL A 258 -2.95 9.48 -13.09
N LYS A 259 -3.39 10.75 -13.15
CA LYS A 259 -2.50 11.88 -13.44
C LYS A 259 -1.44 12.06 -12.36
N SER A 260 -1.79 11.87 -11.09
CA SER A 260 -0.83 11.86 -9.98
C SER A 260 0.22 10.75 -10.15
N ILE A 261 -0.21 9.54 -10.55
CA ILE A 261 0.71 8.42 -10.77
C ILE A 261 1.64 8.67 -11.95
N TYR A 262 1.12 9.22 -13.04
CA TYR A 262 1.92 9.62 -14.19
C TYR A 262 3.01 10.63 -13.80
N ASN A 263 2.69 11.60 -12.94
CA ASN A 263 3.64 12.63 -12.53
C ASN A 263 4.66 12.13 -11.48
N TRP A 264 4.22 11.31 -10.52
CA TRP A 264 4.95 11.06 -9.27
C TRP A 264 5.24 9.58 -8.97
N GLY A 265 4.84 8.67 -9.85
CA GLY A 265 4.97 7.24 -9.67
C GLY A 265 3.82 6.61 -8.87
N PRO A 266 3.92 5.31 -8.53
CA PRO A 266 2.84 4.55 -7.89
C PRO A 266 2.28 5.20 -6.62
N LEU A 267 1.03 4.88 -6.27
CA LEU A 267 0.32 5.52 -5.14
C LEU A 267 1.06 5.42 -3.79
N TYR A 268 1.85 4.36 -3.58
CA TYR A 268 2.61 4.20 -2.35
C TYR A 268 3.77 5.19 -2.21
N CYS A 269 4.21 5.85 -3.28
CA CYS A 269 5.28 6.85 -3.27
C CYS A 269 4.83 8.20 -2.71
N HIS A 270 3.53 8.49 -2.73
CA HIS A 270 2.94 9.77 -2.31
C HIS A 270 1.70 9.56 -1.43
N SER A 271 1.84 8.71 -0.42
CA SER A 271 0.79 8.41 0.54
C SER A 271 1.09 8.93 1.95
N SER A 272 0.03 9.30 2.67
CA SER A 272 0.13 9.78 4.05
C SER A 272 0.40 8.69 5.09
N TYR A 273 0.42 7.40 4.73
CA TYR A 273 0.66 6.30 5.68
C TYR A 273 1.95 6.48 6.49
N ALA A 274 3.04 6.92 5.86
CA ALA A 274 4.32 7.13 6.54
C ALA A 274 4.24 8.28 7.56
N PHE A 275 3.52 9.35 7.23
CA PHE A 275 3.32 10.50 8.11
C PHE A 275 2.43 10.13 9.32
N GLU A 276 1.36 9.36 9.11
CA GLU A 276 0.53 8.84 10.22
C GLU A 276 1.32 7.91 11.16
N ALA A 277 2.17 7.05 10.61
CA ALA A 277 3.05 6.20 11.42
C ALA A 277 4.05 7.03 12.25
N ALA A 278 4.61 8.09 11.66
CA ALA A 278 5.50 9.03 12.36
C ALA A 278 4.75 9.80 13.45
N ASN A 279 3.55 10.32 13.16
CA ASN A 279 2.70 11.00 14.14
C ASN A 279 2.39 10.09 15.32
N HIS A 280 2.05 8.82 15.08
CA HIS A 280 1.83 7.86 16.14
C HIS A 280 3.09 7.62 16.99
N LYS A 281 4.30 7.62 16.40
CA LYS A 281 5.56 7.56 17.18
C LYS A 281 5.72 8.81 18.05
N LEU A 282 5.50 10.00 17.49
CA LEU A 282 5.61 11.26 18.23
C LEU A 282 4.61 11.34 19.39
N LEU A 283 3.36 10.91 19.19
CA LEU A 283 2.34 10.94 20.23
C LEU A 283 2.70 10.06 21.45
N LYS A 284 3.46 8.97 21.26
CA LYS A 284 3.96 8.15 22.38
C LYS A 284 4.95 8.89 23.29
N SER A 285 5.58 9.97 22.80
CA SER A 285 6.47 10.79 23.63
C SER A 285 5.71 11.66 24.63
N ILE A 286 4.39 11.82 24.45
CA ILE A 286 3.55 12.67 25.28
C ILE A 286 2.96 11.84 26.43
N HIS A 287 3.46 12.08 27.64
CA HIS A 287 3.07 11.38 28.87
C HIS A 287 2.16 12.22 29.76
N GLY A 288 1.96 13.50 29.44
CA GLY A 288 1.08 14.39 30.18
C GLY A 288 0.81 15.70 29.45
N ALA A 289 -0.23 16.41 29.88
CA ALA A 289 -0.72 17.63 29.22
C ALA A 289 0.22 18.85 29.38
N LYS A 290 1.09 18.86 30.39
CA LYS A 290 2.03 19.97 30.63
C LYS A 290 3.31 19.80 29.81
N GLY A 291 3.71 20.84 29.08
CA GLY A 291 4.99 20.86 28.37
C GLY A 291 5.10 19.86 27.22
N VAL A 292 4.01 19.62 26.49
CA VAL A 292 3.95 18.67 25.35
C VAL A 292 5.10 18.88 24.36
N ILE A 293 5.37 20.12 23.96
CA ILE A 293 6.46 20.45 23.03
C ILE A 293 7.81 20.03 23.62
N SER A 294 8.08 20.32 24.89
CA SER A 294 9.33 19.95 25.56
C SER A 294 9.48 18.44 25.70
N GLN A 295 8.40 17.70 25.91
CA GLN A 295 8.42 16.24 25.94
C GLN A 295 8.81 15.65 24.58
N ILE A 296 8.20 16.16 23.50
CA ILE A 296 8.54 15.75 22.13
C ILE A 296 9.99 16.07 21.79
N ILE A 297 10.44 17.30 22.07
CA ILE A 297 11.83 17.73 21.81
C ILE A 297 12.82 16.86 22.57
N ARG A 298 12.55 16.58 23.85
CA ARG A 298 13.41 15.73 24.67
C ARG A 298 13.50 14.32 24.10
N TYR A 299 12.38 13.73 23.72
CA TYR A 299 12.33 12.40 23.13
C TYR A 299 13.15 12.33 21.83
N GLU A 300 12.91 13.23 20.88
CA GLU A 300 13.67 13.29 19.62
C GLU A 300 15.16 13.60 19.84
N SER A 301 15.49 14.47 20.79
CA SER A 301 16.88 14.78 21.14
C SER A 301 17.60 13.56 21.70
N ILE A 302 16.95 12.78 22.58
CA ILE A 302 17.51 11.53 23.11
C ILE A 302 17.73 10.53 21.96
N GLU A 303 16.74 10.29 21.11
CA GLU A 303 16.86 9.37 19.97
C GLU A 303 18.01 9.76 19.02
N ARG A 304 18.12 11.06 18.67
CA ARG A 304 19.23 11.57 17.84
C ARG A 304 20.58 11.46 18.54
N THR A 305 20.62 11.76 19.83
CA THR A 305 21.87 11.68 20.61
C THR A 305 22.35 10.25 20.66
N ILE A 306 21.44 9.28 20.87
CA ILE A 306 21.77 7.84 20.79
C ILE A 306 22.37 7.50 19.43
N GLN A 307 21.75 7.93 18.32
CA GLN A 307 22.29 7.66 16.97
C GLN A 307 23.67 8.29 16.71
N ILE A 308 23.91 9.50 17.22
CA ILE A 308 25.21 10.17 17.09
C ILE A 308 26.26 9.48 17.96
N LEU A 309 25.89 9.13 19.20
CA LEU A 309 26.76 8.40 20.12
C LEU A 309 27.10 7.02 19.56
N GLU A 310 26.13 6.27 19.02
CA GLU A 310 26.39 5.04 18.29
C GLU A 310 27.47 5.27 17.24
N LYS A 311 27.28 6.20 16.30
CA LYS A 311 28.25 6.44 15.21
C LYS A 311 29.65 6.85 15.69
N LYS A 312 29.74 7.67 16.74
CA LYS A 312 31.04 8.14 17.27
C LYS A 312 31.75 7.09 18.11
N ILE A 313 31.01 6.37 18.95
CA ILE A 313 31.60 5.36 19.81
C ILE A 313 31.97 4.11 18.98
N TYR A 314 31.19 3.74 17.96
CA TYR A 314 31.53 2.62 17.04
C TYR A 314 32.89 2.81 16.34
N SER A 315 33.35 4.02 16.07
CA SER A 315 34.68 4.24 15.46
C SER A 315 35.87 4.06 16.41
N GLU A 316 35.66 4.04 17.73
CA GLU A 316 36.73 4.03 18.74
C GLU A 316 36.71 2.79 19.65
N TYR A 317 35.79 1.85 19.43
CA TYR A 317 35.65 0.68 20.29
C TYR A 317 36.78 -0.35 20.08
N PRO A 318 37.36 -0.91 21.16
CA PRO A 318 38.04 -2.21 21.10
C PRO A 318 37.09 -3.26 20.52
N GLY A 319 37.58 -4.11 19.61
CA GLY A 319 36.74 -5.08 18.88
C GLY A 319 35.87 -5.98 19.79
N ILE A 320 36.31 -6.24 21.03
CA ILE A 320 35.57 -7.01 22.03
C ILE A 320 34.29 -6.32 22.51
N SER A 321 34.30 -5.00 22.65
CA SER A 321 33.15 -4.24 23.13
C SER A 321 32.13 -4.04 22.01
N MET A 322 32.59 -3.83 20.76
CA MET A 322 31.70 -3.92 19.59
C MET A 322 31.06 -5.30 19.52
N PHE A 323 31.85 -6.38 19.64
CA PHE A 323 31.31 -7.74 19.64
C PHE A 323 30.27 -7.96 20.75
N PHE A 324 30.50 -7.46 21.97
CA PHE A 324 29.55 -7.57 23.07
C PHE A 324 28.26 -6.77 22.85
N CYS A 325 28.35 -5.52 22.40
CA CYS A 325 27.20 -4.67 22.11
C CYS A 325 26.42 -5.15 20.88
N GLU A 326 27.11 -5.58 19.82
CA GLU A 326 26.50 -6.25 18.68
C GLU A 326 25.78 -7.52 19.12
N ASN A 327 26.33 -8.32 20.04
CA ASN A 327 25.60 -9.47 20.58
C ASN A 327 24.37 -9.07 21.41
N LEU A 328 24.41 -7.97 22.15
CA LEU A 328 23.27 -7.44 22.93
C LEU A 328 22.14 -6.88 22.06
N ILE A 329 22.49 -6.18 20.97
CA ILE A 329 21.54 -5.48 20.08
C ILE A 329 21.15 -6.36 18.88
N SER A 330 22.01 -7.30 18.48
CA SER A 330 21.67 -8.28 17.45
C SER A 330 20.39 -8.96 17.89
N SER A 331 19.42 -8.98 16.98
CA SER A 331 18.23 -9.79 17.19
C SER A 331 18.71 -11.19 17.59
N LEU A 332 18.27 -11.68 18.76
CA LEU A 332 18.48 -13.03 19.27
C LEU A 332 17.78 -14.07 18.36
N VAL A 333 17.93 -13.96 17.03
CA VAL A 333 17.61 -15.03 16.10
C VAL A 333 18.72 -16.05 16.25
N GLN A 334 18.63 -16.83 17.31
CA GLN A 334 19.40 -18.05 17.46
C GLN A 334 19.15 -18.91 16.21
N LYS A 335 20.22 -19.40 15.57
CA LYS A 335 20.15 -20.29 14.39
C LYS A 335 19.59 -19.61 13.13
N ALA A 336 20.10 -18.41 12.80
CA ALA A 336 19.98 -17.84 11.47
C ALA A 336 21.23 -18.17 10.62
N TYR A 337 21.04 -18.33 9.33
CA TYR A 337 22.12 -18.49 8.37
C TYR A 337 21.85 -17.60 7.17
N LYS A 338 22.77 -16.70 6.85
CA LYS A 338 22.63 -15.74 5.74
C LYS A 338 23.55 -16.18 4.61
N VAL A 339 22.98 -16.44 3.45
CA VAL A 339 23.70 -16.70 2.21
C VAL A 339 23.07 -15.86 1.11
N SER A 340 23.91 -15.33 0.22
CA SER A 340 23.45 -14.38 -0.80
C SER A 340 22.71 -13.20 -0.13
N ASN A 341 21.51 -12.89 -0.62
CA ASN A 341 20.56 -11.92 -0.06
C ASN A 341 19.39 -12.59 0.69
N ILE A 342 19.50 -13.88 1.05
CA ILE A 342 18.49 -14.64 1.77
C ILE A 342 18.97 -14.92 3.19
N THR A 343 18.10 -14.64 4.16
CA THR A 343 18.32 -15.01 5.56
C THR A 343 17.45 -16.20 5.89
N TYR A 344 18.07 -17.37 6.08
CA TYR A 344 17.42 -18.59 6.56
C TYR A 344 17.30 -18.55 8.08
N ILE A 345 16.13 -18.86 8.61
CA ILE A 345 15.81 -18.68 10.03
C ILE A 345 15.27 -19.97 10.65
N ASN A 346 15.74 -20.28 11.86
CA ASN A 346 15.32 -21.41 12.71
C ASN A 346 15.68 -22.81 12.17
N LYS A 347 15.63 -23.78 13.10
CA LYS A 347 15.53 -25.24 12.94
C LYS A 347 16.12 -25.79 11.63
N VAL A 348 17.41 -26.09 11.68
CA VAL A 348 18.11 -26.92 10.68
C VAL A 348 17.65 -28.37 10.83
N GLN A 349 17.17 -28.97 9.76
CA GLN A 349 16.94 -30.40 9.68
C GLN A 349 17.86 -31.02 8.64
N VAL A 350 18.27 -32.27 8.89
CA VAL A 350 18.93 -33.09 7.89
C VAL A 350 17.92 -33.40 6.79
N VAL A 351 18.38 -33.42 5.54
CA VAL A 351 17.54 -33.77 4.40
C VAL A 351 17.05 -35.21 4.57
N SER A 352 15.75 -35.45 4.39
CA SER A 352 15.20 -36.81 4.45
C SER A 352 15.57 -37.60 3.21
N GLU A 353 15.61 -38.94 3.32
CA GLU A 353 15.84 -39.84 2.18
C GLU A 353 14.85 -39.60 1.03
N TYR A 354 13.60 -39.28 1.36
CA TYR A 354 12.59 -38.88 0.38
C TYR A 354 13.05 -37.70 -0.47
N LEU A 355 13.54 -36.62 0.15
CA LEU A 355 13.98 -35.43 -0.57
C LEU A 355 15.25 -35.69 -1.40
N ILE A 356 16.15 -36.54 -0.91
CA ILE A 356 17.35 -36.97 -1.64
C ILE A 356 16.94 -37.72 -2.91
N ASN A 357 16.03 -38.69 -2.79
CA ASN A 357 15.68 -39.59 -3.88
C ASN A 357 14.70 -38.96 -4.88
N ALA A 358 13.69 -38.22 -4.41
CA ALA A 358 12.64 -37.66 -5.26
C ALA A 358 13.09 -36.40 -6.02
N HIS A 359 14.01 -35.62 -5.43
CA HIS A 359 14.39 -34.30 -5.95
C HIS A 359 15.90 -34.13 -6.20
N ASN A 360 16.67 -35.23 -6.13
CA ASN A 360 18.13 -35.25 -6.31
C ASN A 360 18.87 -34.26 -5.40
N ILE A 361 18.41 -34.09 -4.15
CA ILE A 361 19.01 -33.16 -3.19
C ILE A 361 20.27 -33.78 -2.55
N PRO A 362 21.42 -33.08 -2.53
CA PRO A 362 22.63 -33.62 -1.90
C PRO A 362 22.44 -33.88 -0.39
N LYS A 363 22.97 -35.01 0.10
CA LYS A 363 22.83 -35.46 1.51
C LYS A 363 23.37 -34.45 2.54
N ASN A 364 24.41 -33.69 2.19
CA ASN A 364 25.01 -32.65 3.03
C ASN A 364 24.20 -31.33 3.06
N SER A 365 23.07 -31.25 2.34
CA SER A 365 22.22 -30.07 2.37
C SER A 365 21.48 -29.92 3.71
N LYS A 366 21.02 -28.71 3.99
CA LYS A 366 20.27 -28.35 5.20
C LYS A 366 18.89 -27.87 4.82
N VAL A 367 17.87 -28.31 5.57
CA VAL A 367 16.47 -27.91 5.35
C VAL A 367 16.04 -26.89 6.41
N TYR A 368 15.37 -25.84 5.95
CA TYR A 368 14.83 -24.74 6.74
C TYR A 368 13.33 -24.56 6.49
N HIS A 369 12.64 -23.98 7.47
CA HIS A 369 11.19 -23.73 7.40
C HIS A 369 10.80 -22.27 7.18
N LYS A 370 11.77 -21.36 7.27
CA LYS A 370 11.53 -19.92 7.28
C LYS A 370 12.71 -19.22 6.60
N ILE A 371 12.40 -18.28 5.72
CA ILE A 371 13.40 -17.39 5.12
C ILE A 371 12.89 -15.95 5.15
N VAL A 372 13.82 -15.00 5.14
CA VAL A 372 13.57 -13.61 4.81
C VAL A 372 14.30 -13.31 3.52
N TYR A 373 13.55 -12.89 2.49
CA TYR A 373 14.04 -12.62 1.15
C TYR A 373 13.28 -11.44 0.56
N GLY A 374 13.99 -10.48 -0.06
CA GLY A 374 13.37 -9.26 -0.62
C GLY A 374 12.59 -8.43 0.41
N GLY A 375 13.04 -8.39 1.67
CA GLY A 375 12.32 -7.75 2.77
C GLY A 375 11.09 -8.51 3.26
N SER A 376 10.74 -9.63 2.62
CA SER A 376 9.56 -10.43 2.91
C SER A 376 9.88 -11.70 3.68
N LEU A 377 9.03 -12.00 4.66
CA LEU A 377 8.98 -13.29 5.33
C LEU A 377 8.27 -14.34 4.48
N PHE A 378 8.93 -15.48 4.26
CA PHE A 378 8.34 -16.71 3.72
C PHE A 378 8.48 -17.86 4.71
N MET A 379 7.49 -18.74 4.73
CA MET A 379 7.44 -19.92 5.58
C MET A 379 7.07 -21.15 4.75
N THR A 380 7.34 -22.33 5.28
CA THR A 380 6.87 -23.59 4.68
C THR A 380 5.51 -23.99 5.24
N SER A 381 4.65 -24.60 4.43
CA SER A 381 3.33 -25.09 4.85
C SER A 381 3.39 -26.23 5.89
N LYS A 382 4.56 -26.86 6.05
CA LYS A 382 4.84 -27.85 7.11
C LYS A 382 4.75 -27.27 8.53
N LYS A 383 4.85 -25.94 8.68
CA LYS A 383 4.67 -25.25 9.97
C LYS A 383 3.54 -24.22 9.85
N LYS A 384 2.30 -24.71 10.02
CA LYS A 384 1.09 -23.86 9.93
C LYS A 384 0.97 -22.98 11.16
N ASN A 385 0.81 -21.67 10.94
CA ASN A 385 0.42 -20.74 11.99
C ASN A 385 -1.11 -20.65 12.09
N LYS A 386 -1.61 -20.24 13.25
CA LYS A 386 -3.05 -20.07 13.48
C LYS A 386 -3.64 -18.97 12.60
N ARG A 387 -2.92 -17.86 12.43
CA ARG A 387 -3.43 -16.63 11.79
C ARG A 387 -2.69 -16.17 10.53
N SER A 388 -1.58 -16.82 10.16
CA SER A 388 -0.81 -16.41 8.97
C SER A 388 -0.48 -17.53 8.00
N CYS A 389 -0.41 -17.16 6.72
CA CYS A 389 -0.15 -18.05 5.59
C CYS A 389 0.99 -17.56 4.69
N ASN A 390 2.19 -17.40 5.26
CA ASN A 390 3.41 -17.00 4.56
C ASN A 390 4.01 -18.08 3.62
N TYR A 391 3.24 -19.11 3.29
CA TYR A 391 3.70 -20.28 2.54
C TYR A 391 3.05 -20.39 1.15
N TYR A 392 2.34 -19.35 0.69
CA TYR A 392 1.92 -19.22 -0.69
C TYR A 392 2.66 -18.06 -1.35
N ALA A 393 3.15 -18.31 -2.55
CA ALA A 393 3.93 -17.33 -3.29
C ALA A 393 3.66 -17.38 -4.79
N GLN A 394 3.94 -16.27 -5.46
CA GLN A 394 4.05 -16.19 -6.90
C GLN A 394 5.53 -16.18 -7.28
N LEU A 395 5.90 -16.95 -8.30
CA LEU A 395 7.24 -16.99 -8.85
C LEU A 395 7.46 -15.86 -9.88
N THR A 396 8.71 -15.60 -10.24
CA THR A 396 9.09 -14.61 -11.26
C THR A 396 8.47 -14.88 -12.64
N ASN A 397 8.19 -16.15 -12.96
CA ASN A 397 7.49 -16.56 -14.18
C ASN A 397 5.95 -16.47 -14.08
N GLY A 398 5.42 -15.92 -12.98
CA GLY A 398 3.98 -15.75 -12.75
C GLY A 398 3.24 -16.98 -12.20
N LYS A 399 3.87 -18.15 -12.11
CA LYS A 399 3.25 -19.36 -11.52
C LYS A 399 3.04 -19.19 -10.01
N PHE A 400 1.98 -19.80 -9.50
CA PHE A 400 1.67 -19.83 -8.08
C PHE A 400 2.13 -21.12 -7.44
N VAL A 401 2.63 -21.05 -6.20
CA VAL A 401 3.17 -22.20 -5.49
C VAL A 401 2.84 -22.20 -4.01
N GLU A 402 2.72 -23.39 -3.43
CA GLU A 402 2.79 -23.65 -1.99
C GLU A 402 4.23 -24.04 -1.62
N LEU A 403 4.85 -23.34 -0.67
CA LEU A 403 6.24 -23.54 -0.27
C LEU A 403 6.34 -24.69 0.74
N LEU A 404 7.12 -25.72 0.44
CA LEU A 404 7.20 -26.94 1.25
C LEU A 404 8.51 -27.03 2.04
N HIS A 405 9.65 -26.77 1.40
CA HIS A 405 10.98 -26.87 2.01
C HIS A 405 11.92 -25.82 1.42
N PHE A 406 12.71 -25.15 2.27
CA PHE A 406 13.85 -24.34 1.83
C PHE A 406 15.13 -25.13 2.07
N ILE A 407 15.96 -25.27 1.05
CA ILE A 407 17.12 -26.15 1.05
C ILE A 407 18.35 -25.34 0.68
N ILE A 408 19.41 -25.52 1.45
CA ILE A 408 20.71 -24.91 1.18
C ILE A 408 21.82 -25.94 1.27
N ASN A 409 22.70 -25.94 0.27
CA ASN A 409 23.97 -26.63 0.35
C ASN A 409 25.07 -25.59 0.54
N VAL A 410 25.70 -25.61 1.71
CA VAL A 410 26.72 -24.62 2.07
C VAL A 410 27.99 -24.80 1.26
N GLU A 411 28.41 -26.04 1.03
CA GLU A 411 29.65 -26.37 0.32
C GLU A 411 29.53 -26.07 -1.18
N ALA A 412 28.36 -26.34 -1.77
CA ALA A 412 28.09 -26.10 -3.18
C ALA A 412 27.57 -24.70 -3.50
N HIS A 413 27.31 -23.85 -2.48
CA HIS A 413 26.68 -22.53 -2.62
C HIS A 413 25.37 -22.53 -3.42
N THR A 414 24.52 -23.53 -3.20
CA THR A 414 23.24 -23.67 -3.92
C THR A 414 22.04 -23.50 -3.00
N GLU A 415 21.02 -22.83 -3.53
CA GLU A 415 19.80 -22.42 -2.81
C GLU A 415 18.56 -22.88 -3.60
N TRP A 416 17.86 -23.87 -3.06
CA TRP A 416 16.68 -24.46 -3.69
C TRP A 416 15.45 -24.39 -2.79
N THR A 417 14.29 -24.39 -3.41
CA THR A 417 13.01 -24.50 -2.73
C THR A 417 12.21 -25.61 -3.36
N ILE A 418 11.71 -26.52 -2.54
CA ILE A 418 10.71 -27.49 -2.98
C ILE A 418 9.34 -26.87 -2.72
N CYS A 419 8.52 -26.87 -3.76
CA CYS A 419 7.21 -26.28 -3.72
C CYS A 419 6.21 -27.11 -4.52
N ARG A 420 4.92 -26.92 -4.22
CA ARG A 420 3.83 -27.52 -4.98
C ARG A 420 3.25 -26.47 -5.91
N VAL A 421 3.13 -26.77 -7.21
CA VAL A 421 2.53 -25.81 -8.14
C VAL A 421 1.01 -25.76 -7.94
N ILE A 422 0.49 -24.55 -7.92
CA ILE A 422 -0.94 -24.25 -7.81
C ILE A 422 -1.40 -23.85 -9.21
N LYS A 423 -2.19 -24.71 -9.85
CA LYS A 423 -2.83 -24.39 -11.12
C LYS A 423 -4.03 -23.50 -10.86
N THR A 424 -4.17 -22.47 -11.68
CA THR A 424 -5.20 -21.47 -11.49
C THR A 424 -5.85 -21.05 -12.79
N LYS A 425 -7.10 -20.59 -12.71
CA LYS A 425 -7.82 -19.90 -13.78
C LYS A 425 -8.12 -18.45 -13.37
N THR A 426 -8.26 -17.57 -14.35
CA THR A 426 -8.59 -16.15 -14.11
C THR A 426 -9.99 -16.04 -13.51
N ASN A 427 -10.15 -15.22 -12.46
CA ASN A 427 -11.47 -14.88 -11.96
C ASN A 427 -12.20 -13.93 -12.91
N LYS A 428 -13.51 -14.13 -13.09
CA LYS A 428 -14.34 -13.35 -14.02
C LYS A 428 -14.44 -11.85 -13.71
N TYR A 429 -14.15 -11.40 -12.49
CA TYR A 429 -14.28 -10.00 -12.08
C TYR A 429 -12.94 -9.29 -11.93
N ALA A 430 -11.85 -10.02 -11.69
CA ALA A 430 -10.55 -9.40 -11.48
C ALA A 430 -9.42 -10.32 -11.96
N ASN A 431 -8.60 -9.82 -12.89
CA ASN A 431 -7.53 -10.61 -13.49
C ASN A 431 -6.47 -11.04 -12.45
N ILE A 432 -6.21 -10.18 -11.47
CA ILE A 432 -5.23 -10.44 -10.41
C ILE A 432 -5.68 -11.54 -9.43
N ILE A 433 -6.98 -11.80 -9.36
CA ILE A 433 -7.57 -12.84 -8.52
C ILE A 433 -7.63 -14.12 -9.32
N ARG A 434 -7.07 -15.19 -8.76
CA ARG A 434 -6.96 -16.48 -9.43
C ARG A 434 -7.74 -17.52 -8.65
N GLU A 435 -8.63 -18.22 -9.35
CA GLU A 435 -9.34 -19.38 -8.80
C GLU A 435 -8.43 -20.60 -8.90
N VAL A 436 -8.19 -21.27 -7.78
CA VAL A 436 -7.38 -22.49 -7.71
C VAL A 436 -8.19 -23.64 -8.29
N SER A 437 -7.64 -24.30 -9.31
CA SER A 437 -8.27 -25.46 -9.93
C SER A 437 -7.71 -26.77 -9.41
N GLU A 438 -6.39 -26.83 -9.18
CA GLU A 438 -5.68 -28.05 -8.80
C GLU A 438 -4.36 -27.67 -8.12
N MET A 439 -3.88 -28.50 -7.20
CA MET A 439 -2.50 -28.49 -6.74
C MET A 439 -1.78 -29.70 -7.35
N SER A 440 -0.75 -29.46 -8.15
CA SER A 440 -0.03 -30.52 -8.88
C SER A 440 1.11 -31.12 -8.06
N ASP A 441 2.02 -31.83 -8.72
CA ASP A 441 3.20 -32.42 -8.10
C ASP A 441 4.20 -31.40 -7.54
N GLU A 442 5.07 -31.89 -6.66
CA GLU A 442 6.18 -31.15 -6.11
C GLU A 442 7.23 -30.88 -7.19
N ILE A 443 7.73 -29.65 -7.25
CA ILE A 443 8.84 -29.23 -8.10
C ILE A 443 9.96 -28.65 -7.25
N CYS A 444 11.18 -28.74 -7.76
CA CYS A 444 12.35 -28.08 -7.19
C CYS A 444 12.67 -26.83 -8.05
N ILE A 445 12.72 -25.67 -7.40
CA ILE A 445 13.04 -24.38 -8.04
C ILE A 445 14.26 -23.74 -7.36
N LYS A 446 14.87 -22.73 -8.00
CA LYS A 446 15.84 -21.89 -7.29
C LYS A 446 15.09 -21.02 -6.28
N THR A 447 15.63 -20.85 -5.07
CA THR A 447 14.96 -20.02 -4.06
C THR A 447 14.78 -18.56 -4.52
N HIS A 448 15.71 -18.06 -5.34
CA HIS A 448 15.66 -16.73 -5.94
C HIS A 448 14.47 -16.50 -6.89
N ASP A 449 13.82 -17.56 -7.38
CA ASP A 449 12.65 -17.46 -8.26
C ASP A 449 11.37 -17.08 -7.51
N ILE A 450 11.37 -17.08 -6.17
CA ILE A 450 10.25 -16.62 -5.35
C ILE A 450 10.12 -15.10 -5.52
N HIS A 451 8.99 -14.63 -6.03
CA HIS A 451 8.78 -13.22 -6.32
C HIS A 451 7.91 -12.51 -5.29
N LYS A 452 6.64 -12.93 -5.13
CA LYS A 452 5.65 -12.22 -4.30
C LYS A 452 5.00 -13.15 -3.29
N THR A 453 4.62 -12.63 -2.12
CA THR A 453 3.71 -13.36 -1.22
C THR A 453 2.29 -13.31 -1.77
N CYS A 454 1.51 -14.35 -1.48
CA CYS A 454 0.12 -14.44 -1.90
C CYS A 454 -0.82 -14.59 -0.71
N VAL A 455 -1.98 -13.95 -0.80
CA VAL A 455 -3.13 -14.26 0.04
C VAL A 455 -3.84 -15.46 -0.56
N PHE A 456 -4.15 -16.45 0.28
CA PHE A 456 -4.85 -17.66 -0.11
C PHE A 456 -6.14 -17.78 0.72
N ILE A 457 -7.27 -17.86 0.04
CA ILE A 457 -8.61 -17.77 0.65
C ILE A 457 -9.42 -19.00 0.26
N GLU A 458 -9.80 -19.79 1.25
CA GLU A 458 -10.77 -20.89 1.10
C GLU A 458 -12.16 -20.32 1.40
N ALA A 459 -13.05 -20.31 0.40
CA ALA A 459 -14.34 -19.65 0.49
C ALA A 459 -15.45 -20.59 -0.03
N GLY A 460 -15.93 -21.46 0.87
CA GLY A 460 -16.79 -22.57 0.49
C GLY A 460 -16.00 -23.61 -0.31
N ASP A 461 -16.54 -24.03 -1.46
CA ASP A 461 -15.89 -25.02 -2.35
C ASP A 461 -14.88 -24.40 -3.33
N VAL A 462 -14.77 -23.06 -3.34
CA VAL A 462 -13.86 -22.34 -4.23
C VAL A 462 -12.71 -21.78 -3.42
N THR A 463 -11.51 -21.95 -3.94
CA THR A 463 -10.29 -21.43 -3.35
C THR A 463 -9.67 -20.38 -4.26
N TYR A 464 -9.19 -19.29 -3.69
CA TYR A 464 -8.60 -18.18 -4.41
C TYR A 464 -7.18 -17.93 -3.96
N ILE A 465 -6.33 -17.49 -4.89
CA ILE A 465 -4.99 -17.00 -4.63
C ILE A 465 -4.80 -15.63 -5.27
N ILE A 466 -4.26 -14.69 -4.50
CA ILE A 466 -4.09 -13.28 -4.90
C ILE A 466 -2.66 -12.86 -4.54
N PRO A 467 -1.80 -12.51 -5.52
CA PRO A 467 -0.47 -11.98 -5.22
C PRO A 467 -0.58 -10.56 -4.65
N THR A 468 0.36 -10.20 -3.77
CA THR A 468 0.51 -8.81 -3.31
C THR A 468 0.90 -7.90 -4.48
N PRO A 469 0.32 -6.68 -4.63
CA PRO A 469 0.63 -5.82 -5.77
C PRO A 469 2.10 -5.39 -5.76
N ASN A 470 2.63 -5.08 -4.57
CA ASN A 470 4.05 -4.85 -4.31
C ASN A 470 4.44 -5.46 -2.95
N GLN A 471 5.75 -5.67 -2.76
CA GLN A 471 6.35 -6.12 -1.49
C GLN A 471 7.01 -4.97 -0.70
N LEU A 472 7.09 -3.77 -1.28
CA LEU A 472 7.86 -2.65 -0.75
C LEU A 472 7.18 -1.95 0.44
N PHE A 473 5.94 -2.32 0.78
CA PHE A 473 5.12 -1.58 1.74
C PHE A 473 4.47 -2.41 2.84
N TYR A 474 5.23 -3.33 3.45
CA TYR A 474 4.75 -4.24 4.49
C TYR A 474 5.80 -4.65 5.52
#